data_AF-A0A1E4B1L0-F1
#
_entry.id   AF-A0A1E4B1L0-F1
#
_cell.length_a   1.000
_cell.length_b   1.000
_cell.length_c   1.000
_cell.angle_alpha   90.00
_cell.angle_beta   90.00
_cell.angle_gamma   90.00
#
_symmetry.space_group_name_H-M   'P 1'
#
loop_
_entity.id
_entity.type
_entity.pdbx_description
1 polymer ?
#
loop_
_entity_poly.entity_id
_entity_poly.type
_entity_poly.pdbx_seq_one_letter_code
_entity_poly.pdbx_strand_id
1 'polypeptide(L)'
;MASVKGKVYQRNSQLLIHRDKASGGVTTLNAAVAAGVNSIDLVANPGTAFAIGKTIRVGDGNEMELNRITGITGAGPFTATLAYNTTHAHAAGDAVVEMVSYDFGDIEAAGFSVTVDGESQDVLVSTKRLPYTILDGYKDLGGSFALPNVSIDNFPLAFGMLGSVVSGAGTVADPKGFATDGNQFAADPNVGITVIGVLMDGTVTYTELWGVDADYTGMSLALVRGQLASIPVKVLAAAGGVTGTGAPGYTVDASLRPTKNKVLTAITEVGIFSASGTLSTTVATAAAAAGQKTVECAAVTGATPGDLVKIGTGDQAEWHEIDSVSAPNLVLRTPLFRTQPVGTPVVEAGRVSFAGVSQEGVKLDVGGSVDKIRTAISATSIGSRPGSAVMTLSFATIDITLSQLAYALGISQASIVANRLPMTGALVGRSPVDGAYLKGLCADGSTFEIRAWACAQSITQFVLQLTNQGTIPQAPFTLRPTSGLQVLNYQ
;
A
#
# COMPACT_ATOMS: atom_id res chain seq x y z
N MET A 1 0.29 -26.35 -41.93
CA MET A 1 0.45 -26.12 -40.48
C MET A 1 -0.66 -25.19 -40.03
N ALA A 2 -1.63 -25.68 -39.25
CA ALA A 2 -2.66 -24.82 -38.67
C ALA A 2 -2.02 -24.01 -37.52
N SER A 3 -2.09 -22.68 -37.58
CA SER A 3 -1.65 -21.86 -36.45
C SER A 3 -2.56 -22.19 -35.27
N VAL A 4 -2.00 -22.71 -34.18
CA VAL A 4 -2.73 -22.85 -32.93
C VAL A 4 -3.04 -21.43 -32.46
N LYS A 5 -4.26 -20.96 -32.73
CA LYS A 5 -4.76 -19.70 -32.16
C LYS A 5 -4.77 -19.89 -30.64
N GLY A 6 -3.93 -19.15 -29.93
CA GLY A 6 -4.00 -19.09 -28.47
C GLY A 6 -5.43 -18.74 -28.06
N LYS A 7 -5.96 -19.44 -27.05
CA LYS A 7 -7.30 -19.14 -26.53
C LYS A 7 -7.28 -17.74 -25.90
N VAL A 8 -8.26 -16.92 -26.24
CA VAL A 8 -8.38 -15.54 -25.76
C VAL A 8 -9.24 -15.53 -24.49
N TYR A 9 -8.83 -14.73 -23.49
CA TYR A 9 -9.63 -14.47 -22.30
C TYR A 9 -10.93 -13.74 -22.68
N GLN A 10 -12.08 -14.25 -22.22
CA GLN A 10 -13.37 -13.56 -22.33
C GLN A 10 -13.52 -12.50 -21.25
N ARG A 11 -13.19 -12.85 -20.01
CA ARG A 11 -13.21 -11.96 -18.84
C ARG A 11 -12.36 -12.53 -17.71
N ASN A 12 -11.83 -11.66 -16.87
CA ASN A 12 -11.37 -12.05 -15.54
C ASN A 12 -12.57 -12.02 -14.58
N SER A 13 -12.62 -12.98 -13.68
CA SER A 13 -13.73 -13.18 -12.74
C SER A 13 -13.32 -12.99 -11.29
N GLN A 14 -12.04 -13.16 -10.95
CA GLN A 14 -11.58 -13.01 -9.58
C GLN A 14 -10.09 -12.69 -9.51
N LEU A 15 -9.72 -11.85 -8.54
CA LEU A 15 -8.35 -11.62 -8.10
C LEU A 15 -8.21 -12.04 -6.64
N LEU A 16 -7.23 -12.92 -6.36
CA LEU A 16 -6.88 -13.36 -5.02
C LEU A 16 -5.45 -12.94 -4.69
N ILE A 17 -5.25 -12.47 -3.45
CA ILE A 17 -3.92 -12.22 -2.88
C ILE A 17 -3.67 -13.20 -1.74
N HIS A 18 -2.56 -13.93 -1.81
CA HIS A 18 -2.12 -14.90 -0.81
C HIS A 18 -1.02 -14.32 0.05
N ARG A 19 -1.12 -14.53 1.36
CA ARG A 19 -0.14 -14.06 2.36
C ARG A 19 0.02 -15.07 3.48
N ASP A 20 1.15 -15.00 4.18
CA ASP A 20 1.35 -15.73 5.43
C ASP A 20 0.23 -15.36 6.41
N LYS A 21 -0.48 -16.37 6.92
CA LYS A 21 -1.56 -16.13 7.88
C LYS A 21 -0.95 -15.85 9.25
N ALA A 22 -1.22 -14.66 9.80
CA ALA A 22 -0.62 -14.18 11.05
C ALA A 22 -0.79 -15.14 12.26
N SER A 23 -1.90 -15.89 12.31
CA SER A 23 -2.19 -16.92 13.32
C SER A 23 -2.29 -18.33 12.71
N GLY A 24 -1.69 -18.52 11.54
CA GLY A 24 -1.69 -19.79 10.81
C GLY A 24 -0.71 -20.80 11.38
N GLY A 25 -0.81 -22.03 10.86
CA GLY A 25 0.20 -23.05 11.13
C GLY A 25 1.54 -22.70 10.50
N VAL A 26 2.60 -22.92 11.27
CA VAL A 26 4.00 -22.82 10.80
C VAL A 26 4.70 -24.11 11.17
N THR A 27 5.38 -24.72 10.21
CA THR A 27 6.20 -25.92 10.38
C THR A 27 7.39 -25.86 9.41
N THR A 28 8.17 -26.93 9.33
CA THR A 28 9.30 -27.05 8.41
C THR A 28 9.31 -28.40 7.71
N LEU A 29 10.02 -28.48 6.59
CA LEU A 29 10.30 -29.74 5.92
C LEU A 29 11.18 -30.65 6.78
N ASN A 30 10.75 -31.91 6.94
CA ASN A 30 11.49 -32.92 7.68
C ASN A 30 12.68 -33.49 6.88
N ALA A 31 12.58 -33.46 5.55
CA ALA A 31 13.61 -33.91 4.64
C ALA A 31 13.67 -32.98 3.43
N ALA A 32 14.79 -33.00 2.72
CA ALA A 32 14.93 -32.26 1.48
C ALA A 32 13.95 -32.83 0.43
N VAL A 33 13.35 -31.93 -0.33
CA VAL A 33 12.33 -32.20 -1.34
C VAL A 33 12.93 -31.84 -2.69
N ALA A 34 13.04 -32.81 -3.59
CA ALA A 34 13.52 -32.54 -4.94
C ALA A 34 12.46 -31.77 -5.76
N ALA A 35 12.90 -31.02 -6.77
CA ALA A 35 11.99 -30.47 -7.76
C ALA A 35 11.18 -31.59 -8.46
N GLY A 36 9.94 -31.29 -8.81
CA GLY A 36 9.05 -32.18 -9.55
C GLY A 36 8.27 -33.17 -8.70
N VAL A 37 8.27 -33.07 -7.36
CA VAL A 37 7.55 -34.00 -6.48
C VAL A 37 6.26 -33.38 -5.94
N ASN A 38 5.23 -34.20 -5.73
CA ASN A 38 3.92 -33.75 -5.23
C ASN A 38 3.64 -34.19 -3.79
N SER A 39 4.69 -34.46 -3.02
CA SER A 39 4.58 -34.97 -1.66
C SER A 39 5.72 -34.42 -0.83
N ILE A 40 5.39 -33.84 0.32
CA ILE A 40 6.36 -33.25 1.24
C ILE A 40 6.17 -33.82 2.64
N ASP A 41 7.28 -34.06 3.34
CA ASP A 41 7.27 -34.51 4.72
C ASP A 41 7.49 -33.33 5.65
N LEU A 42 6.60 -33.17 6.63
CA LEU A 42 6.59 -32.08 7.60
C LEU A 42 7.08 -32.59 8.95
N VAL A 43 7.93 -31.80 9.63
CA VAL A 43 8.48 -32.13 10.95
C VAL A 43 7.36 -32.34 11.98
N ALA A 44 6.33 -31.50 11.91
CA ALA A 44 5.14 -31.62 12.72
C ALA A 44 3.91 -31.11 11.96
N ASN A 45 2.73 -31.66 12.26
CA ASN A 45 1.47 -31.05 11.88
C ASN A 45 0.94 -30.25 13.08
N PRO A 46 0.94 -28.90 13.04
CA PRO A 46 0.31 -28.08 14.08
C PRO A 46 -1.24 -28.18 14.14
N GLY A 47 -1.84 -29.25 13.61
CA GLY A 47 -3.25 -29.59 13.79
C GLY A 47 -4.11 -29.22 12.58
N THR A 48 -5.18 -28.45 12.80
CA THR A 48 -6.14 -28.09 11.73
C THR A 48 -5.60 -27.09 10.71
N ALA A 49 -4.41 -26.52 10.95
CA ALA A 49 -3.82 -25.50 10.10
C ALA A 49 -3.30 -26.07 8.77
N PHE A 50 -2.74 -27.29 8.78
CA PHE A 50 -2.39 -28.03 7.58
C PHE A 50 -3.45 -29.11 7.39
N ALA A 51 -4.50 -28.78 6.64
CA ALA A 51 -5.63 -29.66 6.34
C ALA A 51 -5.88 -29.73 4.83
N ILE A 52 -6.60 -30.75 4.38
CA ILE A 52 -7.00 -30.87 2.97
C ILE A 52 -7.76 -29.60 2.54
N GLY A 53 -7.40 -29.06 1.38
CA GLY A 53 -7.95 -27.83 0.81
C GLY A 53 -7.26 -26.54 1.26
N LYS A 54 -6.31 -26.61 2.21
CA LYS A 54 -5.54 -25.43 2.64
C LYS A 54 -4.44 -25.09 1.64
N THR A 55 -4.30 -23.80 1.38
CA THR A 55 -3.17 -23.23 0.64
C THR A 55 -2.00 -23.06 1.61
N ILE A 56 -0.82 -23.46 1.17
CA ILE A 56 0.42 -23.35 1.92
C ILE A 56 1.48 -22.68 1.07
N ARG A 57 2.46 -22.08 1.74
CA ARG A 57 3.74 -21.70 1.18
C ARG A 57 4.78 -22.75 1.57
N VAL A 58 5.65 -23.11 0.63
CA VAL A 58 6.86 -23.91 0.87
C VAL A 58 8.07 -23.09 0.46
N GLY A 59 9.11 -23.05 1.30
CA GLY A 59 10.30 -22.21 1.08
C GLY A 59 10.01 -20.71 1.23
N ASP A 60 10.99 -19.86 0.97
CA ASP A 60 10.88 -18.40 1.06
C ASP A 60 11.59 -17.69 -0.11
N GLY A 61 11.37 -16.37 -0.21
CA GLY A 61 12.03 -15.53 -1.21
C GLY A 61 11.83 -16.01 -2.65
N ASN A 62 12.94 -16.18 -3.38
CA ASN A 62 12.93 -16.54 -4.80
C ASN A 62 12.65 -18.03 -5.07
N GLU A 63 12.68 -18.86 -4.03
CA GLU A 63 12.38 -20.30 -4.12
C GLU A 63 11.00 -20.60 -3.52
N MET A 64 10.26 -19.57 -3.12
CA MET A 64 8.91 -19.68 -2.58
C MET A 64 7.93 -20.31 -3.59
N GLU A 65 7.14 -21.26 -3.11
CA GLU A 65 6.05 -21.84 -3.90
C GLU A 65 4.74 -21.83 -3.13
N LEU A 66 3.65 -21.47 -3.83
CA LEU A 66 2.32 -21.74 -3.32
C LEU A 66 1.86 -23.13 -3.76
N ASN A 67 1.31 -23.88 -2.82
CA ASN A 67 0.72 -25.17 -3.12
C ASN A 67 -0.54 -25.40 -2.30
N ARG A 68 -1.29 -26.44 -2.64
CA ARG A 68 -2.48 -26.85 -1.91
C ARG A 68 -2.35 -28.28 -1.44
N ILE A 69 -2.78 -28.51 -0.20
CA ILE A 69 -2.86 -29.84 0.36
C ILE A 69 -4.08 -30.57 -0.22
N THR A 70 -3.85 -31.70 -0.89
CA THR A 70 -4.90 -32.60 -1.42
C THR A 70 -5.07 -33.85 -0.57
N GLY A 71 -4.05 -34.22 0.20
CA GLY A 71 -4.07 -35.36 1.10
C GLY A 71 -3.12 -35.15 2.26
N ILE A 72 -3.44 -35.75 3.41
CA ILE A 72 -2.55 -35.80 4.57
C ILE A 72 -2.55 -37.22 5.10
N THR A 73 -1.37 -37.77 5.30
CA THR A 73 -1.18 -39.11 5.86
C THR A 73 -0.12 -39.11 6.95
N GLY A 74 -0.24 -40.05 7.89
CA GLY A 74 0.72 -40.28 8.97
C GLY A 74 0.27 -39.75 10.34
N ALA A 75 0.83 -40.35 11.41
CA ALA A 75 0.74 -39.88 12.80
C ALA A 75 2.07 -39.23 13.25
N GLY A 76 2.94 -38.89 12.29
CA GLY A 76 4.30 -38.34 12.45
C GLY A 76 5.32 -39.13 11.59
N PRO A 77 6.39 -38.49 11.09
CA PRO A 77 6.31 -37.22 10.34
C PRO A 77 5.11 -37.22 9.39
N PHE A 78 4.54 -36.05 9.14
CA PHE A 78 3.30 -35.96 8.35
C PHE A 78 3.65 -35.78 6.88
N THR A 79 3.09 -36.62 6.02
CA THR A 79 3.23 -36.47 4.58
C THR A 79 2.02 -35.72 4.05
N ALA A 80 2.26 -34.54 3.47
CA ALA A 80 1.25 -33.77 2.76
C ALA A 80 1.37 -34.02 1.26
N THR A 81 0.30 -34.52 0.64
CA THR A 81 0.18 -34.58 -0.81
C THR A 81 -0.25 -33.22 -1.34
N LEU A 82 0.42 -32.78 -2.40
CA LEU A 82 0.29 -31.47 -3.00
C LEU A 82 -0.55 -31.54 -4.28
N ALA A 83 -1.25 -30.45 -4.59
CA ALA A 83 -2.02 -30.31 -5.82
C ALA A 83 -1.13 -30.16 -7.04
N TYR A 84 0.05 -29.55 -6.85
CA TYR A 84 1.05 -29.33 -7.89
C TYR A 84 2.35 -29.99 -7.48
N ASN A 85 3.12 -30.44 -8.46
CA ASN A 85 4.51 -30.81 -8.22
C ASN A 85 5.29 -29.55 -7.83
N THR A 86 6.25 -29.66 -6.91
CA THR A 86 7.18 -28.57 -6.62
C THR A 86 7.98 -28.22 -7.87
N THR A 87 8.23 -26.95 -8.11
CA THR A 87 9.06 -26.49 -9.23
C THR A 87 10.51 -26.38 -8.80
N HIS A 88 10.75 -26.00 -7.55
CA HIS A 88 12.04 -25.86 -6.91
C HIS A 88 12.38 -27.07 -6.04
N ALA A 89 13.67 -27.27 -5.83
CA ALA A 89 14.15 -28.16 -4.79
C ALA A 89 14.19 -27.38 -3.47
N HIS A 90 13.68 -27.98 -2.39
CA HIS A 90 13.64 -27.39 -1.07
C HIS A 90 14.55 -28.17 -0.11
N ALA A 91 15.27 -27.45 0.74
CA ALA A 91 16.14 -28.07 1.73
C ALA A 91 15.33 -28.58 2.94
N ALA A 92 15.90 -29.55 3.66
CA ALA A 92 15.37 -29.92 4.97
C ALA A 92 15.45 -28.70 5.90
N GLY A 93 14.37 -28.42 6.62
CA GLY A 93 14.24 -27.23 7.46
C GLY A 93 13.57 -26.04 6.78
N ASP A 94 13.33 -26.07 5.46
CA ASP A 94 12.61 -24.98 4.79
C ASP A 94 11.22 -24.79 5.38
N ALA A 95 10.81 -23.53 5.49
CA ALA A 95 9.55 -23.16 6.11
C ALA A 95 8.35 -23.67 5.28
N VAL A 96 7.35 -24.17 5.99
CA VAL A 96 6.03 -24.48 5.43
C VAL A 96 4.98 -23.74 6.25
N VAL A 97 4.23 -22.85 5.61
CA VAL A 97 3.36 -21.88 6.29
C VAL A 97 1.95 -21.91 5.72
N GLU A 98 0.93 -21.86 6.58
CA GLU A 98 -0.47 -21.70 6.16
C GLU A 98 -0.68 -20.31 5.55
N MET A 99 -1.26 -20.28 4.35
CA MET A 99 -1.59 -19.04 3.66
C MET A 99 -3.05 -18.66 3.85
N VAL A 100 -3.33 -17.36 3.89
CA VAL A 100 -4.68 -16.80 3.74
C VAL A 100 -4.84 -16.22 2.33
N SER A 101 -5.97 -16.54 1.68
CA SER A 101 -6.32 -16.04 0.35
C SER A 101 -7.42 -14.99 0.48
N TYR A 102 -7.10 -13.72 0.25
CA TYR A 102 -8.07 -12.62 0.31
C TYR A 102 -8.75 -12.41 -1.04
N ASP A 103 -10.09 -12.29 -1.04
CA ASP A 103 -10.85 -11.94 -2.23
C ASP A 103 -10.92 -10.43 -2.44
N PHE A 104 -10.34 -9.96 -3.55
CA PHE A 104 -10.46 -8.56 -3.97
C PHE A 104 -11.65 -8.33 -4.92
N GLY A 105 -12.35 -9.38 -5.33
CA GLY A 105 -13.54 -9.34 -6.15
C GLY A 105 -13.28 -9.38 -7.66
N ASP A 106 -14.31 -9.01 -8.41
CA ASP A 106 -14.26 -8.98 -9.89
C ASP A 106 -13.34 -7.87 -10.38
N ILE A 107 -12.54 -8.19 -11.41
CA ILE A 107 -11.69 -7.23 -12.12
C ILE A 107 -12.55 -6.51 -13.16
N GLU A 108 -12.49 -5.17 -13.23
CA GLU A 108 -13.18 -4.41 -14.28
C GLU A 108 -12.66 -4.76 -15.68
N ALA A 109 -13.46 -4.47 -16.71
CA ALA A 109 -13.22 -4.93 -18.09
C ALA A 109 -11.84 -4.55 -18.69
N ALA A 110 -11.17 -3.53 -18.14
CA ALA A 110 -9.82 -3.08 -18.54
C ALA A 110 -8.73 -3.36 -17.49
N GLY A 111 -9.08 -3.97 -16.35
CA GLY A 111 -8.32 -3.85 -15.11
C GLY A 111 -7.30 -4.94 -14.83
N PHE A 112 -6.89 -5.78 -15.79
CA PHE A 112 -5.77 -6.71 -15.59
C PHE A 112 -5.02 -7.02 -16.88
N SER A 113 -3.69 -6.94 -16.81
CA SER A 113 -2.76 -7.38 -17.85
C SER A 113 -1.71 -8.29 -17.24
N VAL A 114 -1.40 -9.41 -17.88
CA VAL A 114 -0.16 -10.15 -17.62
C VAL A 114 0.79 -9.87 -18.77
N THR A 115 1.96 -9.37 -18.45
CA THR A 115 3.08 -9.26 -19.38
C THR A 115 4.07 -10.36 -19.03
N VAL A 116 4.51 -11.10 -20.04
CA VAL A 116 5.58 -12.09 -19.89
C VAL A 116 6.77 -11.54 -20.67
N ASP A 117 7.70 -10.91 -19.98
CA ASP A 117 8.92 -10.37 -20.58
C ASP A 117 10.07 -11.37 -20.41
N GLY A 118 10.80 -11.65 -21.50
CA GLY A 118 11.90 -12.61 -21.54
C GLY A 118 12.17 -13.11 -22.96
N GLU A 119 13.38 -13.61 -23.22
CA GLU A 119 13.73 -14.18 -24.53
C GLU A 119 12.85 -15.41 -24.82
N SER A 120 11.80 -15.20 -25.61
CA SER A 120 10.82 -16.22 -25.99
C SER A 120 11.39 -17.29 -26.95
N GLN A 121 12.70 -17.30 -27.21
CA GLN A 121 13.28 -18.18 -28.22
C GLN A 121 13.49 -19.64 -27.77
N ASP A 122 13.47 -19.97 -26.48
CA ASP A 122 13.70 -21.36 -26.02
C ASP A 122 12.48 -22.11 -25.44
N VAL A 123 11.30 -21.49 -25.41
CA VAL A 123 10.06 -22.10 -24.84
C VAL A 123 9.43 -23.15 -25.79
N LEU A 124 9.94 -23.26 -27.01
CA LEU A 124 9.41 -24.14 -28.05
C LEU A 124 9.78 -25.62 -27.85
N VAL A 125 10.64 -25.97 -26.88
CA VAL A 125 11.15 -27.35 -26.73
C VAL A 125 10.54 -28.12 -25.55
N SER A 126 10.11 -27.46 -24.46
CA SER A 126 9.51 -28.16 -23.30
C SER A 126 7.99 -28.40 -23.43
N THR A 127 7.35 -27.93 -24.50
CA THR A 127 5.87 -27.96 -24.69
C THR A 127 5.27 -29.33 -25.08
N LYS A 128 5.96 -30.45 -24.83
CA LYS A 128 5.44 -31.79 -25.16
C LYS A 128 4.95 -32.56 -23.92
N ARG A 129 3.61 -32.61 -23.80
CA ARG A 129 2.80 -33.62 -23.09
C ARG A 129 2.78 -33.60 -21.55
N LEU A 130 2.48 -32.45 -20.94
CA LEU A 130 2.00 -32.42 -19.55
C LEU A 130 0.64 -31.68 -19.47
N PRO A 131 -0.27 -32.08 -18.56
CA PRO A 131 -1.54 -31.39 -18.33
C PRO A 131 -1.39 -29.99 -17.68
N TYR A 132 -0.16 -29.60 -17.37
CA TYR A 132 0.26 -28.29 -16.89
C TYR A 132 1.52 -27.85 -17.65
N THR A 133 1.63 -26.57 -17.97
CA THR A 133 2.84 -25.98 -18.57
C THR A 133 3.65 -25.35 -17.44
N ILE A 134 4.80 -25.94 -17.10
CA ILE A 134 5.79 -25.27 -16.26
C ILE A 134 6.54 -24.28 -17.15
N LEU A 135 6.62 -23.03 -16.70
CA LEU A 135 7.38 -21.98 -17.37
C LEU A 135 8.86 -22.13 -17.01
N ASP A 136 9.58 -23.01 -17.71
CA ASP A 136 11.02 -23.18 -17.53
C ASP A 136 11.79 -22.09 -18.29
N GLY A 137 12.54 -21.25 -17.56
CA GLY A 137 13.40 -20.18 -18.07
C GLY A 137 13.32 -18.90 -17.24
N TYR A 138 14.34 -18.04 -17.31
CA TYR A 138 14.31 -16.69 -16.71
C TYR A 138 13.27 -15.84 -17.47
N LYS A 139 12.03 -15.87 -17.00
CA LYS A 139 10.95 -15.03 -17.50
C LYS A 139 10.51 -14.09 -16.40
N ASP A 140 10.53 -12.81 -16.73
CA ASP A 140 10.00 -11.76 -15.90
C ASP A 140 8.48 -11.72 -16.13
N LEU A 141 7.77 -12.45 -15.27
CA LEU A 141 6.30 -12.40 -15.24
C LEU A 141 5.88 -11.14 -14.48
N GLY A 142 5.36 -10.17 -15.22
CA GLY A 142 4.76 -8.96 -14.70
C GLY A 142 3.23 -9.03 -14.77
N GLY A 143 2.56 -8.55 -13.74
CA GLY A 143 1.12 -8.30 -13.76
C GLY A 143 0.86 -6.82 -13.56
N SER A 144 -0.20 -6.30 -14.16
CA SER A 144 -0.81 -5.07 -13.68
C SER A 144 -2.30 -5.31 -13.46
N PHE A 145 -2.86 -4.81 -12.38
CA PHE A 145 -4.30 -4.76 -12.17
C PHE A 145 -4.73 -3.45 -11.56
N ALA A 146 -5.96 -3.04 -11.83
CA ALA A 146 -6.61 -1.97 -11.09
C ALA A 146 -7.38 -2.56 -9.92
N LEU A 147 -7.22 -1.97 -8.73
CA LEU A 147 -8.16 -2.16 -7.63
C LEU A 147 -9.25 -1.10 -7.78
N PRO A 148 -10.46 -1.45 -8.30
CA PRO A 148 -11.45 -0.47 -8.75
C PRO A 148 -12.15 0.27 -7.60
N ASN A 149 -11.84 -0.07 -6.35
CA ASN A 149 -12.45 0.55 -5.17
C ASN A 149 -11.41 0.65 -4.06
N VAL A 150 -10.87 1.85 -3.88
CA VAL A 150 -9.87 2.13 -2.86
C VAL A 150 -10.55 2.22 -1.49
N SER A 151 -10.27 1.26 -0.62
CA SER A 151 -10.62 1.29 0.79
C SER A 151 -9.36 1.40 1.63
N ILE A 152 -9.51 1.84 2.88
CA ILE A 152 -8.38 1.91 3.81
C ILE A 152 -7.78 0.53 4.13
N ASP A 153 -8.58 -0.53 3.98
CA ASP A 153 -8.15 -1.90 4.22
C ASP A 153 -7.34 -2.44 3.02
N ASN A 154 -7.66 -2.00 1.79
CA ASN A 154 -6.97 -2.44 0.56
C ASN A 154 -5.80 -1.53 0.14
N PHE A 155 -5.79 -0.27 0.60
CA PHE A 155 -4.78 0.71 0.22
C PHE A 155 -3.37 0.26 0.63
N PRO A 156 -3.07 -0.13 1.88
CA PRO A 156 -1.73 -0.59 2.25
C PRO A 156 -1.30 -1.85 1.51
N LEU A 157 -2.26 -2.72 1.21
CA LEU A 157 -2.02 -3.96 0.47
C LEU A 157 -1.51 -3.67 -0.95
N ALA A 158 -2.04 -2.62 -1.59
CA ALA A 158 -1.56 -2.14 -2.89
C ALA A 158 -0.09 -1.67 -2.84
N PHE A 159 0.36 -1.14 -1.70
CA PHE A 159 1.75 -0.69 -1.49
C PHE A 159 2.68 -1.74 -0.90
N GLY A 160 2.30 -3.03 -0.93
CA GLY A 160 3.15 -4.11 -0.41
C GLY A 160 3.37 -4.05 1.11
N MET A 161 2.49 -3.35 1.83
CA MET A 161 2.49 -3.32 3.30
C MET A 161 1.68 -4.50 3.85
N LEU A 162 1.98 -4.91 5.08
CA LEU A 162 1.21 -5.92 5.80
C LEU A 162 -0.20 -5.38 6.13
N GLY A 163 -1.23 -6.22 6.07
CA GLY A 163 -2.59 -5.80 6.45
C GLY A 163 -2.70 -5.34 7.92
N SER A 164 -1.81 -5.82 8.78
CA SER A 164 -1.71 -5.42 10.20
C SER A 164 -1.32 -3.96 10.42
N VAL A 165 -0.91 -3.22 9.38
CA VAL A 165 -0.64 -1.78 9.49
C VAL A 165 -1.91 -0.95 9.65
N VAL A 166 -3.08 -1.50 9.27
CA VAL A 166 -4.37 -0.86 9.50
C VAL A 166 -4.80 -1.13 10.94
N SER A 167 -5.13 -0.06 11.65
CA SER A 167 -5.61 -0.06 13.02
C SER A 167 -6.96 0.64 13.14
N GLY A 168 -7.62 0.49 14.29
CA GLY A 168 -8.85 1.20 14.65
C GLY A 168 -10.16 0.49 14.26
N ALA A 169 -11.23 0.83 14.98
CA ALA A 169 -12.56 0.23 14.82
C ALA A 169 -13.42 0.86 13.70
N GLY A 170 -13.07 2.06 13.21
CA GLY A 170 -13.80 2.77 12.17
C GLY A 170 -14.91 3.68 12.70
N THR A 171 -14.81 4.08 13.96
CA THR A 171 -15.73 5.03 14.61
C THR A 171 -15.10 6.43 14.67
N VAL A 172 -15.88 7.47 14.98
CA VAL A 172 -15.36 8.84 15.23
C VAL A 172 -14.21 8.86 16.26
N ALA A 173 -14.35 8.10 17.35
CA ALA A 173 -13.39 8.08 18.45
C ALA A 173 -12.18 7.16 18.17
N ASP A 174 -12.39 6.10 17.39
CA ASP A 174 -11.36 5.16 16.98
C ASP A 174 -11.40 4.95 15.46
N PRO A 175 -10.91 5.94 14.69
CA PRO A 175 -10.94 5.91 13.23
C PRO A 175 -10.10 4.75 12.72
N LYS A 176 -10.56 4.12 11.62
CA LYS A 176 -9.69 3.19 10.90
C LYS A 176 -8.55 3.99 10.27
N GLY A 177 -7.33 3.48 10.34
CA GLY A 177 -6.16 4.26 9.95
C GLY A 177 -4.88 3.46 9.77
N PHE A 178 -3.99 3.97 8.92
CA PHE A 178 -2.57 3.57 8.94
C PHE A 178 -1.69 4.80 8.66
N ALA A 179 -0.45 4.74 9.12
CA ALA A 179 0.59 5.73 8.81
C ALA A 179 1.83 5.03 8.25
N THR A 180 2.54 5.70 7.34
CA THR A 180 3.72 5.16 6.67
C THR A 180 4.69 6.29 6.32
N ASP A 181 5.97 6.05 6.49
CA ASP A 181 7.06 6.87 5.94
C ASP A 181 7.69 6.25 4.69
N GLY A 182 7.07 5.18 4.19
CA GLY A 182 7.53 4.38 3.07
C GLY A 182 8.52 3.27 3.44
N ASN A 183 9.02 3.20 4.68
CA ASN A 183 9.92 2.14 5.10
C ASN A 183 9.22 0.76 5.20
N GLN A 184 7.89 0.76 5.37
CA GLN A 184 7.10 -0.47 5.36
C GLN A 184 6.69 -0.95 3.96
N PHE A 185 7.12 -0.26 2.90
CA PHE A 185 6.92 -0.78 1.54
C PHE A 185 7.78 -2.03 1.35
N ALA A 186 7.23 -3.03 0.64
CA ALA A 186 7.81 -4.36 0.53
C ALA A 186 8.14 -4.99 1.89
N ALA A 187 7.35 -4.69 2.93
CA ALA A 187 7.46 -5.39 4.22
C ALA A 187 6.88 -6.81 4.16
N ASP A 188 6.09 -7.12 3.12
CA ASP A 188 5.53 -8.44 2.87
C ASP A 188 6.27 -9.10 1.69
N PRO A 189 7.36 -9.87 1.92
CA PRO A 189 8.12 -10.54 0.87
C PRO A 189 7.46 -11.84 0.37
N ASN A 190 6.41 -12.31 1.06
CA ASN A 190 5.82 -13.64 0.87
C ASN A 190 4.41 -13.53 0.30
N VAL A 191 4.25 -12.71 -0.75
CA VAL A 191 2.97 -12.51 -1.42
C VAL A 191 2.86 -13.41 -2.64
N GLY A 192 1.70 -14.01 -2.85
CA GLY A 192 1.35 -14.60 -4.14
C GLY A 192 0.04 -14.03 -4.68
N ILE A 193 -0.16 -14.12 -5.98
CA ILE A 193 -1.35 -13.56 -6.64
C ILE A 193 -1.95 -14.62 -7.55
N THR A 194 -3.26 -14.83 -7.44
CA THR A 194 -4.01 -15.65 -8.39
C THR A 194 -5.02 -14.79 -9.11
N VAL A 195 -5.03 -14.88 -10.44
CA VAL A 195 -6.13 -14.37 -11.26
C VAL A 195 -6.89 -15.54 -11.86
N ILE A 196 -8.21 -15.50 -11.71
CA ILE A 196 -9.12 -16.50 -12.26
C ILE A 196 -9.94 -15.84 -13.36
N GLY A 197 -9.88 -16.40 -14.56
CA GLY A 197 -10.59 -15.91 -15.74
C GLY A 197 -11.42 -16.99 -16.42
N VAL A 198 -12.20 -16.56 -17.40
CA VAL A 198 -12.99 -17.42 -18.28
C VAL A 198 -12.51 -17.18 -19.70
N LEU A 199 -12.17 -18.24 -20.41
CA LEU A 199 -11.81 -18.20 -21.83
C LEU A 199 -13.06 -18.03 -22.70
N MET A 200 -12.89 -17.60 -23.95
CA MET A 200 -14.00 -17.44 -24.91
C MET A 200 -14.84 -18.70 -25.15
N ASP A 201 -14.31 -19.89 -24.83
CA ASP A 201 -15.02 -21.17 -24.91
C ASP A 201 -15.74 -21.55 -23.60
N GLY A 202 -15.77 -20.67 -22.61
CA GLY A 202 -16.38 -20.89 -21.29
C GLY A 202 -15.49 -21.64 -20.30
N THR A 203 -14.29 -22.07 -20.69
CA THR A 203 -13.36 -22.77 -19.79
C THR A 203 -12.84 -21.79 -18.73
N VAL A 204 -12.91 -22.18 -17.45
CA VAL A 204 -12.24 -21.44 -16.38
C VAL A 204 -10.74 -21.69 -16.44
N THR A 205 -9.96 -20.63 -16.37
CA THR A 205 -8.50 -20.66 -16.35
C THR A 205 -8.01 -19.87 -15.14
N TYR A 206 -6.82 -20.17 -14.65
CA TYR A 206 -6.18 -19.36 -13.64
C TYR A 206 -4.70 -19.18 -13.94
N THR A 207 -4.16 -18.07 -13.48
CA THR A 207 -2.72 -17.79 -13.44
C THR A 207 -2.36 -17.44 -12.01
N GLU A 208 -1.43 -18.19 -11.44
CA GLU A 208 -0.88 -17.99 -10.11
C GLU A 208 0.58 -17.54 -10.23
N LEU A 209 0.94 -16.49 -9.49
CA LEU A 209 2.27 -15.90 -9.41
C LEU A 209 2.78 -16.02 -7.97
N TRP A 210 4.05 -16.37 -7.80
CA TRP A 210 4.68 -16.63 -6.51
C TRP A 210 5.84 -15.66 -6.24
N GLY A 211 6.12 -15.39 -4.97
CA GLY A 211 7.18 -14.45 -4.56
C GLY A 211 6.99 -13.10 -5.23
N VAL A 212 5.79 -12.53 -5.09
CA VAL A 212 5.36 -11.37 -5.86
C VAL A 212 5.75 -10.08 -5.14
N ASP A 213 6.57 -9.26 -5.80
CA ASP A 213 6.91 -7.92 -5.35
C ASP A 213 6.01 -6.88 -6.04
N ALA A 214 5.58 -5.88 -5.27
CA ALA A 214 4.90 -4.71 -5.85
C ALA A 214 5.92 -3.81 -6.55
N ASP A 215 5.69 -3.52 -7.84
CA ASP A 215 6.40 -2.49 -8.58
C ASP A 215 5.71 -1.14 -8.36
N TYR A 216 6.36 -0.30 -7.58
CA TYR A 216 5.88 1.04 -7.27
C TYR A 216 6.09 2.03 -8.43
N THR A 217 6.66 1.61 -9.56
CA THR A 217 6.97 2.51 -10.69
C THR A 217 5.67 2.96 -11.33
N GLY A 218 5.23 4.18 -10.98
CA GLY A 218 4.02 4.76 -11.55
C GLY A 218 2.73 4.32 -10.87
N MET A 219 2.80 3.77 -9.65
CA MET A 219 1.61 3.60 -8.81
C MET A 219 0.98 4.97 -8.53
N SER A 220 -0.29 5.12 -8.85
CA SER A 220 -0.98 6.41 -8.75
C SER A 220 -2.45 6.26 -8.39
N LEU A 221 -2.89 6.96 -7.36
CA LEU A 221 -4.30 7.15 -7.06
C LEU A 221 -4.73 8.53 -7.58
N ALA A 222 -5.66 8.56 -8.52
CA ALA A 222 -6.35 9.79 -8.91
C ALA A 222 -7.76 9.80 -8.32
N LEU A 223 -8.04 10.79 -7.46
CA LEU A 223 -9.35 11.09 -6.92
C LEU A 223 -9.92 12.28 -7.70
N VAL A 224 -10.71 12.00 -8.73
CA VAL A 224 -11.36 13.01 -9.58
C VAL A 224 -12.81 13.14 -9.14
N ARG A 225 -13.36 14.36 -9.13
CA ARG A 225 -14.73 14.59 -8.67
C ARG A 225 -15.73 13.85 -9.57
N GLY A 226 -16.53 12.97 -8.96
CA GLY A 226 -17.58 12.23 -9.68
C GLY A 226 -17.08 11.04 -10.49
N GLN A 227 -15.81 10.62 -10.31
CA GLN A 227 -15.28 9.40 -10.90
C GLN A 227 -14.94 8.38 -9.82
N LEU A 228 -15.05 7.09 -10.16
CA LEU A 228 -14.59 6.02 -9.29
C LEU A 228 -13.06 6.01 -9.26
N ALA A 229 -12.52 5.88 -8.06
CA ALA A 229 -11.08 5.85 -7.83
C ALA A 229 -10.53 4.43 -8.00
N SER A 230 -9.48 4.28 -8.82
CA SER A 230 -8.75 3.02 -8.98
C SER A 230 -7.27 3.18 -8.63
N ILE A 231 -6.69 2.20 -7.95
CA ILE A 231 -5.23 2.11 -7.79
C ILE A 231 -4.70 1.09 -8.79
N PRO A 232 -3.87 1.49 -9.77
CA PRO A 232 -3.11 0.55 -10.57
C PRO A 232 -2.01 -0.04 -9.68
N VAL A 233 -2.02 -1.36 -9.57
CA VAL A 233 -0.97 -2.15 -8.94
C VAL A 233 -0.21 -2.82 -10.05
N LYS A 234 1.11 -2.63 -10.08
CA LYS A 234 2.01 -3.41 -10.91
C LYS A 234 2.76 -4.36 -9.99
N VAL A 235 2.92 -5.59 -10.43
CA VAL A 235 3.54 -6.65 -9.65
C VAL A 235 4.54 -7.40 -10.51
N LEU A 236 5.62 -7.87 -9.91
CA LEU A 236 6.62 -8.72 -10.54
C LEU A 236 6.73 -10.01 -9.75
N ALA A 237 6.58 -11.14 -10.43
CA ALA A 237 6.86 -12.44 -9.81
C ALA A 237 8.38 -12.66 -9.76
N ALA A 238 8.91 -12.95 -8.56
CA ALA A 238 10.31 -13.29 -8.34
C ALA A 238 10.55 -14.80 -8.25
N ALA A 239 9.55 -15.58 -7.79
CA ALA A 239 9.69 -17.03 -7.59
C ALA A 239 9.02 -17.91 -8.67
N GLY A 240 8.33 -17.28 -9.64
CA GLY A 240 7.70 -17.95 -10.77
C GLY A 240 6.18 -17.98 -10.69
N GLY A 241 5.57 -19.01 -11.27
CA GLY A 241 4.11 -19.15 -11.29
C GLY A 241 3.61 -20.31 -12.14
N VAL A 242 2.32 -20.61 -12.01
CA VAL A 242 1.62 -21.69 -12.74
C VAL A 242 0.38 -21.13 -13.44
N THR A 243 0.12 -21.60 -14.66
CA THR A 243 -1.16 -21.36 -15.35
C THR A 243 -1.84 -22.70 -15.61
N GLY A 244 -3.14 -22.76 -15.33
CA GLY A 244 -3.91 -24.01 -15.44
C GLY A 244 -5.37 -23.77 -15.83
N THR A 245 -6.08 -24.87 -16.06
CA THR A 245 -7.52 -24.87 -16.34
C THR A 245 -8.29 -25.50 -15.17
N GLY A 246 -9.47 -24.98 -14.88
CA GLY A 246 -10.30 -25.32 -13.73
C GLY A 246 -10.16 -24.31 -12.59
N ALA A 247 -11.28 -23.88 -12.01
CA ALA A 247 -11.27 -23.00 -10.84
C ALA A 247 -10.64 -23.74 -9.65
N PRO A 248 -9.53 -23.27 -9.06
CA PRO A 248 -9.01 -23.91 -7.87
C PRO A 248 -10.00 -23.66 -6.72
N GLY A 249 -10.39 -24.70 -5.99
CA GLY A 249 -11.21 -24.58 -4.78
C GLY A 249 -10.46 -23.91 -3.63
N TYR A 250 -10.32 -22.58 -3.64
CA TYR A 250 -9.73 -21.83 -2.53
C TYR A 250 -10.70 -21.76 -1.34
N THR A 251 -10.15 -21.91 -0.13
CA THR A 251 -10.83 -21.35 1.05
C THR A 251 -10.53 -19.86 1.05
N VAL A 252 -11.49 -19.07 0.60
CA VAL A 252 -11.30 -17.63 0.39
C VAL A 252 -11.81 -16.84 1.59
N ASP A 253 -11.00 -15.92 2.09
CA ASP A 253 -11.42 -14.90 3.03
C ASP A 253 -12.10 -13.75 2.26
N ALA A 254 -13.41 -13.65 2.43
CA ALA A 254 -14.24 -12.62 1.81
C ALA A 254 -14.40 -11.36 2.68
N SER A 255 -13.71 -11.26 3.82
CA SER A 255 -13.82 -10.11 4.75
C SER A 255 -13.47 -8.77 4.11
N LEU A 256 -12.66 -8.76 3.04
CA LEU A 256 -12.33 -7.55 2.28
C LEU A 256 -13.36 -7.21 1.19
N ARG A 257 -14.25 -8.13 0.78
CA ARG A 257 -15.29 -7.85 -0.23
C ARG A 257 -16.23 -6.70 0.15
N PRO A 258 -16.75 -6.59 1.40
CA PRO A 258 -17.63 -5.49 1.80
C PRO A 258 -16.98 -4.10 1.68
N THR A 259 -15.65 -4.01 1.63
CA THR A 259 -14.96 -2.72 1.46
C THR A 259 -15.05 -2.16 0.04
N LYS A 260 -15.55 -2.95 -0.93
CA LYS A 260 -15.82 -2.53 -2.33
C LYS A 260 -16.75 -1.31 -2.43
N ASN A 261 -17.56 -1.04 -1.42
CA ASN A 261 -18.47 0.12 -1.39
C ASN A 261 -18.02 1.26 -0.47
N LYS A 262 -16.84 1.18 0.16
CA LYS A 262 -16.23 2.30 0.90
C LYS A 262 -15.38 3.17 -0.03
N VAL A 263 -15.92 3.44 -1.22
CA VAL A 263 -15.20 4.09 -2.32
C VAL A 263 -15.01 5.56 -1.99
N LEU A 264 -13.80 6.09 -2.15
CA LEU A 264 -13.55 7.53 -2.09
C LEU A 264 -14.27 8.19 -3.29
N THR A 265 -15.29 9.01 -3.04
CA THR A 265 -16.21 9.53 -4.09
C THR A 265 -15.96 10.98 -4.47
N ALA A 266 -15.57 11.80 -3.49
CA ALA A 266 -15.34 13.21 -3.71
C ALA A 266 -14.34 13.74 -2.71
N ILE A 267 -13.47 14.61 -3.20
CA ILE A 267 -12.66 15.46 -2.36
C ILE A 267 -13.49 16.68 -1.99
N THR A 268 -13.60 16.94 -0.70
CA THR A 268 -14.32 18.10 -0.17
C THR A 268 -13.38 19.24 0.15
N GLU A 269 -12.12 18.94 0.49
CA GLU A 269 -11.20 19.93 1.04
C GLU A 269 -9.73 19.53 0.84
N VAL A 270 -8.86 20.50 0.54
CA VAL A 270 -7.40 20.37 0.63
C VAL A 270 -6.86 21.57 1.39
N GLY A 271 -5.89 21.34 2.27
CA GLY A 271 -5.29 22.41 3.04
C GLY A 271 -3.94 22.05 3.64
N ILE A 272 -3.47 22.94 4.50
CA ILE A 272 -2.23 22.84 5.26
C ILE A 272 -2.50 22.91 6.74
N PHE A 273 -1.60 22.29 7.48
CA PHE A 273 -1.55 22.51 8.90
C PHE A 273 -0.71 23.74 9.21
N SER A 274 -1.18 24.53 10.16
CA SER A 274 -0.51 25.72 10.66
C SER A 274 -0.47 25.68 12.18
N ALA A 275 0.45 26.40 12.81
CA ALA A 275 0.37 26.59 14.25
C ALA A 275 -0.91 27.37 14.58
N SER A 276 -1.70 26.89 15.53
CA SER A 276 -2.88 27.60 16.01
C SER A 276 -3.06 27.44 17.50
N GLY A 277 -3.87 28.33 18.08
CA GLY A 277 -4.36 28.21 19.44
C GLY A 277 -3.32 28.48 20.52
N THR A 278 -3.56 27.89 21.70
CA THR A 278 -2.89 28.29 22.96
C THR A 278 -2.07 27.17 23.59
N LEU A 279 -2.32 25.91 23.23
CA LEU A 279 -1.53 24.80 23.76
C LEU A 279 -0.13 24.83 23.16
N SER A 280 0.86 25.01 24.04
CA SER A 280 2.28 24.91 23.75
C SER A 280 2.97 24.27 24.95
N THR A 281 3.44 23.05 24.79
CA THR A 281 3.93 22.20 25.87
C THR A 281 4.98 21.22 25.34
N THR A 282 5.41 20.28 26.18
CA THR A 282 6.33 19.21 25.79
C THR A 282 5.87 17.87 26.33
N VAL A 283 6.30 16.79 25.70
CA VAL A 283 6.25 15.44 26.27
C VAL A 283 6.98 15.45 27.62
N ALA A 284 6.33 14.92 28.65
CA ALA A 284 6.72 15.08 30.05
C ALA A 284 7.70 14.01 30.54
N THR A 285 7.31 13.16 31.49
CA THR A 285 8.25 12.40 32.31
C THR A 285 8.74 11.12 31.65
N ALA A 286 7.94 10.56 30.73
CA ALA A 286 8.29 9.40 29.94
C ALA A 286 8.17 9.70 28.44
N ALA A 287 9.03 9.07 27.65
CA ALA A 287 8.86 9.06 26.20
C ALA A 287 7.54 8.39 25.85
N ALA A 288 6.73 9.01 24.99
CA ALA A 288 5.51 8.41 24.49
C ALA A 288 5.89 7.43 23.37
N ALA A 289 5.71 6.14 23.59
CA ALA A 289 6.15 5.11 22.65
C ALA A 289 5.27 5.04 21.40
N ALA A 290 5.83 4.62 20.28
CA ALA A 290 5.06 4.26 19.10
C ALA A 290 3.93 3.26 19.47
N GLY A 291 2.73 3.47 18.91
CA GLY A 291 1.53 2.70 19.20
C GLY A 291 0.75 3.18 20.44
N GLN A 292 1.26 4.12 21.23
CA GLN A 292 0.48 4.71 22.34
C GLN A 292 -0.48 5.79 21.83
N LYS A 293 -1.69 5.84 22.42
CA LYS A 293 -2.65 6.93 22.24
C LYS A 293 -2.53 8.01 23.33
N THR A 294 -1.85 7.72 24.42
CA THR A 294 -1.74 8.63 25.56
C THR A 294 -0.37 9.28 25.56
N VAL A 295 -0.34 10.61 25.58
CA VAL A 295 0.89 11.40 25.69
C VAL A 295 0.82 12.20 26.98
N GLU A 296 1.76 11.93 27.89
CA GLU A 296 1.91 12.74 29.08
C GLU A 296 2.57 14.08 28.69
N CYS A 297 1.92 15.19 29.01
CA CYS A 297 2.41 16.53 28.68
C CYS A 297 2.72 17.32 29.93
N ALA A 298 3.73 18.20 29.86
CA ALA A 298 4.13 19.03 31.01
C ALA A 298 2.99 19.94 31.50
N ALA A 299 2.15 20.36 30.56
CA ALA A 299 0.86 21.00 30.78
C ALA A 299 -0.08 20.67 29.62
N VAL A 300 -1.38 20.59 29.91
CA VAL A 300 -2.46 20.44 28.91
C VAL A 300 -3.41 21.65 28.90
N THR A 301 -2.98 22.77 29.48
CA THR A 301 -3.77 24.01 29.50
C THR A 301 -4.04 24.48 28.07
N GLY A 302 -5.30 24.77 27.77
CA GLY A 302 -5.72 25.19 26.44
C GLY A 302 -6.04 24.04 25.48
N ALA A 303 -5.75 22.77 25.85
CA ALA A 303 -6.15 21.62 25.05
C ALA A 303 -7.64 21.31 25.23
N THR A 304 -8.35 21.12 24.13
CA THR A 304 -9.74 20.65 24.12
C THR A 304 -9.93 19.43 23.21
N PRO A 305 -10.88 18.53 23.52
CA PRO A 305 -11.25 17.46 22.61
C PRO A 305 -11.64 18.00 21.23
N GLY A 306 -11.09 17.40 20.17
CA GLY A 306 -11.26 17.83 18.78
C GLY A 306 -10.17 18.78 18.28
N ASP A 307 -9.33 19.35 19.17
CA ASP A 307 -8.18 20.13 18.74
C ASP A 307 -7.17 19.26 18.02
N LEU A 308 -6.60 19.81 16.95
CA LEU A 308 -5.48 19.18 16.27
C LEU A 308 -4.19 19.59 17.01
N VAL A 309 -3.26 18.65 17.15
CA VAL A 309 -1.95 18.85 17.78
C VAL A 309 -0.84 18.34 16.87
N LYS A 310 0.25 19.09 16.83
CA LYS A 310 1.54 18.70 16.27
C LYS A 310 2.44 18.23 17.40
N ILE A 311 2.96 17.02 17.28
CA ILE A 311 3.92 16.44 18.22
C ILE A 311 5.25 16.28 17.48
N GLY A 312 6.30 16.93 17.98
CA GLY A 312 7.62 16.95 17.35
C GLY A 312 7.83 18.06 16.34
N THR A 313 8.98 18.03 15.69
CA THR A 313 9.45 19.07 14.76
C THR A 313 10.14 18.45 13.55
N GLY A 314 10.13 19.17 12.42
CA GLY A 314 10.83 18.73 11.22
C GLY A 314 10.33 17.38 10.72
N ASP A 315 11.28 16.51 10.37
CA ASP A 315 11.04 15.15 9.90
C ASP A 315 10.47 14.20 10.96
N GLN A 316 10.43 14.60 12.24
CA GLN A 316 9.84 13.82 13.34
C GLN A 316 8.45 14.30 13.77
N ALA A 317 7.89 15.30 13.08
CA ALA A 317 6.57 15.82 13.39
C ALA A 317 5.45 14.87 12.99
N GLU A 318 4.50 14.66 13.90
CA GLU A 318 3.25 13.93 13.67
C GLU A 318 2.04 14.82 14.01
N TRP A 319 0.91 14.63 13.32
CA TRP A 319 -0.29 15.44 13.50
C TRP A 319 -1.48 14.57 13.92
N HIS A 320 -2.02 14.83 15.11
CA HIS A 320 -3.06 14.05 15.75
C HIS A 320 -4.22 14.92 16.19
N GLU A 321 -5.40 14.31 16.33
CA GLU A 321 -6.54 14.99 16.93
C GLU A 321 -6.71 14.50 18.37
N ILE A 322 -7.01 15.42 19.28
CA ILE A 322 -7.27 15.10 20.69
C ILE A 322 -8.64 14.43 20.78
N ASP A 323 -8.68 13.23 21.34
CA ASP A 323 -9.90 12.50 21.68
C ASP A 323 -10.46 12.99 23.02
N SER A 324 -9.59 13.03 24.03
CA SER A 324 -9.94 13.52 25.35
C SER A 324 -8.72 14.07 26.09
N VAL A 325 -8.97 14.88 27.11
CA VAL A 325 -7.94 15.46 27.97
C VAL A 325 -8.15 14.97 29.39
N SER A 326 -7.16 14.27 29.93
CA SER A 326 -7.13 13.78 31.30
C SER A 326 -5.82 14.21 31.94
N ALA A 327 -5.76 15.45 32.43
CA ALA A 327 -4.54 16.07 32.93
C ALA A 327 -3.72 15.13 33.84
N PRO A 328 -2.40 14.99 33.59
CA PRO A 328 -1.56 15.72 32.63
C PRO A 328 -1.54 15.14 31.20
N ASN A 329 -2.43 14.20 30.87
CA ASN A 329 -2.39 13.44 29.64
C ASN A 329 -3.29 14.01 28.55
N LEU A 330 -2.77 14.04 27.32
CA LEU A 330 -3.56 14.09 26.10
C LEU A 330 -3.84 12.66 25.64
N VAL A 331 -5.10 12.35 25.36
CA VAL A 331 -5.50 11.11 24.69
C VAL A 331 -5.78 11.46 23.23
N LEU A 332 -5.02 10.84 22.34
CA LEU A 332 -5.09 11.03 20.89
C LEU A 332 -6.10 10.06 20.28
N ARG A 333 -6.81 10.49 19.24
CA ARG A 333 -7.71 9.61 18.49
C ARG A 333 -6.95 8.49 17.77
N THR A 334 -5.76 8.82 17.27
CA THR A 334 -4.88 7.91 16.55
C THR A 334 -3.62 7.63 17.37
N PRO A 335 -3.10 6.39 17.37
CA PRO A 335 -1.83 6.09 18.03
C PRO A 335 -0.67 6.86 17.40
N LEU A 336 0.36 7.14 18.19
CA LEU A 336 1.65 7.65 17.71
C LEU A 336 2.29 6.66 16.75
N PHE A 337 2.81 7.17 15.64
CA PHE A 337 3.58 6.38 14.69
C PHE A 337 5.02 6.15 15.17
N ARG A 338 5.61 7.12 15.87
CA ARG A 338 6.98 7.05 16.38
C ARG A 338 7.02 7.27 17.87
N THR A 339 8.12 6.82 18.46
CA THR A 339 8.44 7.16 19.83
C THR A 339 8.82 8.62 19.90
N GLN A 340 8.15 9.37 20.78
CA GLN A 340 8.36 10.79 21.02
C GLN A 340 9.13 10.96 22.34
N PRO A 341 10.41 11.35 22.29
CA PRO A 341 11.22 11.52 23.50
C PRO A 341 10.66 12.56 24.47
N VAL A 342 11.11 12.47 25.74
CA VAL A 342 10.91 13.52 26.74
C VAL A 342 11.43 14.85 26.19
N GLY A 343 10.66 15.93 26.37
CA GLY A 343 10.98 17.26 25.88
C GLY A 343 10.57 17.53 24.43
N THR A 344 10.05 16.54 23.70
CA THR A 344 9.47 16.75 22.37
C THR A 344 8.37 17.81 22.44
N PRO A 345 8.39 18.85 21.59
CA PRO A 345 7.34 19.87 21.54
C PRO A 345 5.98 19.29 21.19
N VAL A 346 4.94 19.74 21.90
CA VAL A 346 3.54 19.46 21.57
C VAL A 346 2.84 20.82 21.46
N VAL A 347 2.38 21.14 20.26
CA VAL A 347 1.76 22.43 19.96
C VAL A 347 0.43 22.23 19.28
N GLU A 348 -0.53 23.09 19.60
CA GLU A 348 -1.81 23.09 18.91
C GLU A 348 -1.67 23.56 17.46
N ALA A 349 -2.54 23.00 16.65
CA ALA A 349 -2.48 22.99 15.21
C ALA A 349 -3.84 23.36 14.62
N GLY A 350 -3.81 24.12 13.54
CA GLY A 350 -4.99 24.59 12.84
C GLY A 350 -5.01 24.07 11.43
N ARG A 351 -6.20 23.75 10.93
CA ARG A 351 -6.43 23.45 9.52
C ARG A 351 -6.70 24.75 8.77
N VAL A 352 -5.88 25.04 7.77
CA VAL A 352 -6.12 26.16 6.85
C VAL A 352 -6.43 25.57 5.49
N SER A 353 -7.69 25.66 5.08
CA SER A 353 -8.11 25.22 3.74
C SER A 353 -7.50 26.14 2.67
N PHE A 354 -7.04 25.58 1.55
CA PHE A 354 -6.46 26.34 0.45
C PHE A 354 -7.51 26.99 -0.44
N ALA A 355 -8.51 26.21 -0.86
CA ALA A 355 -9.63 26.60 -1.72
C ALA A 355 -10.51 25.37 -2.02
N GLY A 356 -11.53 25.55 -2.86
CA GLY A 356 -12.22 24.42 -3.49
C GLY A 356 -11.29 23.63 -4.40
N VAL A 357 -11.41 22.29 -4.38
CA VAL A 357 -10.64 21.42 -5.26
C VAL A 357 -11.23 21.44 -6.66
N SER A 358 -10.37 21.54 -7.68
CA SER A 358 -10.82 21.56 -9.07
C SER A 358 -11.53 20.28 -9.50
N GLN A 359 -12.14 20.29 -10.69
CA GLN A 359 -12.72 19.09 -11.27
C GLN A 359 -11.66 17.99 -11.49
N GLU A 360 -10.40 18.36 -11.75
CA GLU A 360 -9.28 17.42 -11.92
C GLU A 360 -8.89 16.70 -10.63
N GLY A 361 -9.32 17.21 -9.48
CA GLY A 361 -9.19 16.50 -8.21
C GLY A 361 -7.76 16.49 -7.65
N VAL A 362 -7.41 15.39 -6.98
CA VAL A 362 -6.11 15.16 -6.33
C VAL A 362 -5.53 13.85 -6.83
N LYS A 363 -4.23 13.86 -7.09
CA LYS A 363 -3.43 12.72 -7.51
C LYS A 363 -2.38 12.41 -6.44
N LEU A 364 -2.35 11.18 -5.94
CA LEU A 364 -1.30 10.67 -5.08
C LEU A 364 -0.46 9.69 -5.90
N ASP A 365 0.78 10.08 -6.16
CA ASP A 365 1.76 9.27 -6.88
C ASP A 365 2.75 8.65 -5.90
N VAL A 366 3.11 7.39 -6.14
CA VAL A 366 4.23 6.73 -5.50
C VAL A 366 5.27 6.43 -6.57
N GLY A 367 6.52 6.81 -6.30
CA GLY A 367 7.66 6.59 -7.18
C GLY A 367 8.69 5.67 -6.55
N GLY A 368 9.29 4.79 -7.34
CA GLY A 368 10.30 3.82 -6.91
C GLY A 368 10.29 2.65 -7.90
N SER A 369 11.42 1.99 -8.15
CA SER A 369 11.48 0.88 -9.10
C SER A 369 12.13 -0.34 -8.47
N VAL A 370 11.52 -1.50 -8.68
CA VAL A 370 12.06 -2.82 -8.33
C VAL A 370 13.08 -3.34 -9.35
N ASP A 371 13.19 -2.73 -10.54
CA ASP A 371 14.18 -3.14 -11.56
C ASP A 371 15.62 -3.00 -11.04
N LYS A 372 15.87 -2.04 -10.13
CA LYS A 372 17.17 -1.90 -9.45
C LYS A 372 17.43 -2.99 -8.43
N ILE A 373 16.39 -3.65 -7.91
CA ILE A 373 16.50 -4.74 -6.94
C ILE A 373 16.93 -6.01 -7.66
N ARG A 374 16.34 -6.34 -8.84
CA ARG A 374 16.72 -7.55 -9.61
C ARG A 374 18.22 -7.62 -9.96
N THR A 375 18.83 -6.49 -10.31
CA THR A 375 20.29 -6.39 -10.55
C THR A 375 21.14 -6.63 -9.29
N ALA A 376 20.58 -6.40 -8.10
CA ALA A 376 21.27 -6.60 -6.82
C ALA A 376 21.03 -7.98 -6.19
N ILE A 377 19.93 -8.67 -6.50
CA ILE A 377 19.65 -10.06 -6.05
C ILE A 377 20.25 -11.12 -6.98
N SER A 378 20.76 -10.76 -8.17
CA SER A 378 21.72 -11.61 -8.88
C SER A 378 23.06 -11.59 -8.12
N ALA A 379 23.17 -12.48 -7.12
CA ALA A 379 24.35 -12.74 -6.31
C ALA A 379 25.00 -11.51 -5.64
N THR A 380 24.30 -10.91 -4.67
CA THR A 380 24.99 -10.15 -3.62
C THR A 380 24.51 -10.59 -2.24
N SER A 381 25.39 -11.25 -1.48
CA SER A 381 25.21 -11.45 -0.05
C SER A 381 25.41 -10.11 0.66
N ILE A 382 24.50 -9.81 1.61
CA ILE A 382 24.51 -8.65 2.52
C ILE A 382 23.86 -7.37 1.96
N GLY A 383 22.57 -7.24 2.24
CA GLY A 383 22.01 -6.09 2.98
C GLY A 383 22.19 -4.69 2.38
N SER A 384 21.59 -4.42 1.22
CA SER A 384 21.10 -3.07 0.92
C SER A 384 19.80 -3.17 0.13
N ARG A 385 18.79 -2.36 0.50
CA ARG A 385 17.53 -2.19 -0.23
C ARG A 385 17.63 -0.93 -1.09
N PRO A 386 17.93 -1.01 -2.40
CA PRO A 386 17.90 0.15 -3.27
C PRO A 386 16.45 0.56 -3.55
N GLY A 387 16.07 1.77 -3.14
CA GLY A 387 14.82 2.41 -3.54
C GLY A 387 13.73 2.42 -2.47
N SER A 388 13.84 3.31 -1.48
CA SER A 388 12.66 3.71 -0.71
C SER A 388 11.66 4.37 -1.67
N ALA A 389 10.37 4.01 -1.57
CA ALA A 389 9.38 4.64 -2.43
C ALA A 389 9.11 6.07 -1.93
N VAL A 390 9.05 7.01 -2.86
CA VAL A 390 8.75 8.42 -2.60
C VAL A 390 7.26 8.64 -2.87
N MET A 391 6.53 9.08 -1.84
CA MET A 391 5.14 9.49 -2.00
C MET A 391 5.07 10.95 -2.42
N THR A 392 4.15 11.27 -3.32
CA THR A 392 3.95 12.62 -3.84
C THR A 392 2.45 12.90 -3.94
N LEU A 393 1.97 13.87 -3.16
CA LEU A 393 0.60 14.37 -3.25
C LEU A 393 0.56 15.57 -4.21
N SER A 394 -0.31 15.52 -5.21
CA SER A 394 -0.48 16.58 -6.20
C SER A 394 -1.95 16.98 -6.35
N PHE A 395 -2.25 18.28 -6.45
CA PHE A 395 -3.62 18.75 -6.61
C PHE A 395 -3.70 20.10 -7.33
N ALA A 396 -4.85 20.35 -7.95
CA ALA A 396 -5.19 21.61 -8.59
C ALA A 396 -6.30 22.33 -7.81
N THR A 397 -6.06 23.60 -7.48
CA THR A 397 -7.02 24.45 -6.76
C THR A 397 -7.76 25.39 -7.72
N ILE A 398 -9.02 25.70 -7.39
CA ILE A 398 -9.81 26.78 -8.01
C ILE A 398 -10.07 27.79 -6.88
N ASP A 399 -9.67 29.05 -7.06
CA ASP A 399 -9.86 30.16 -6.11
C ASP A 399 -8.89 30.23 -4.91
N ILE A 400 -7.59 30.40 -5.18
CA ILE A 400 -6.60 30.63 -4.12
C ILE A 400 -6.49 32.12 -3.74
N THR A 401 -6.56 32.44 -2.44
CA THR A 401 -6.24 33.80 -1.96
C THR A 401 -4.73 34.05 -2.00
N LEU A 402 -4.33 35.31 -2.06
CA LEU A 402 -2.91 35.69 -2.09
C LEU A 402 -2.12 35.20 -0.86
N SER A 403 -2.75 35.22 0.32
CA SER A 403 -2.17 34.72 1.58
C SER A 403 -2.01 33.21 1.62
N GLN A 404 -2.97 32.47 1.06
CA GLN A 404 -2.89 31.02 0.91
C GLN A 404 -1.81 30.65 -0.11
N LEU A 405 -1.74 31.38 -1.24
CA LEU A 405 -0.71 31.18 -2.24
C LEU A 405 0.69 31.50 -1.70
N ALA A 406 0.84 32.55 -0.90
CA ALA A 406 2.11 32.87 -0.23
C ALA A 406 2.59 31.68 0.62
N TYR A 407 1.71 31.19 1.50
CA TYR A 407 2.04 30.08 2.38
C TYR A 407 2.32 28.79 1.58
N ALA A 408 1.53 28.51 0.55
CA ALA A 408 1.70 27.37 -0.34
C ALA A 408 3.02 27.39 -1.11
N LEU A 409 3.62 28.57 -1.30
CA LEU A 409 4.92 28.78 -1.95
C LEU A 409 6.07 28.93 -0.95
N GLY A 410 5.81 28.76 0.35
CA GLY A 410 6.81 28.95 1.40
C GLY A 410 7.29 30.41 1.50
N ILE A 411 6.43 31.37 1.15
CA ILE A 411 6.66 32.81 1.28
C ILE A 411 5.97 33.29 2.56
N SER A 412 6.70 34.02 3.40
CA SER A 412 6.12 34.64 4.60
C SER A 412 4.99 35.60 4.25
N GLN A 413 3.85 35.53 4.96
CA GLN A 413 2.73 36.45 4.74
C GLN A 413 3.12 37.91 4.97
N ALA A 414 4.09 38.18 5.85
CA ALA A 414 4.63 39.53 6.06
C ALA A 414 5.36 40.09 4.83
N SER A 415 5.75 39.23 3.89
CA SER A 415 6.36 39.63 2.62
C SER A 415 5.32 40.05 1.56
N ILE A 416 4.03 39.88 1.84
CA ILE A 416 2.96 40.40 0.98
C ILE A 416 2.88 41.92 1.20
N VAL A 417 3.29 42.68 0.19
CA VAL A 417 3.24 44.16 0.23
C VAL A 417 2.32 44.64 -0.88
N ALA A 418 1.38 45.53 -0.53
CA ALA A 418 0.43 46.13 -1.49
C ALA A 418 -0.33 45.11 -2.36
N ASN A 419 -0.79 43.99 -1.76
CA ASN A 419 -1.48 42.89 -2.46
C ASN A 419 -0.65 42.28 -3.60
N ARG A 420 0.67 42.25 -3.47
CA ARG A 420 1.58 41.59 -4.42
C ARG A 420 2.44 40.54 -3.73
N LEU A 421 2.60 39.40 -4.40
CA LEU A 421 3.55 38.37 -4.02
C LEU A 421 4.93 38.73 -4.60
N PRO A 422 5.99 38.78 -3.78
CA PRO A 422 7.34 38.94 -4.28
C PRO A 422 7.81 37.62 -4.89
N MET A 423 7.48 37.41 -6.16
CA MET A 423 7.86 36.24 -6.94
C MET A 423 9.33 36.24 -7.36
N THR A 424 10.18 37.02 -6.70
CA THR A 424 11.63 36.97 -6.95
C THR A 424 12.14 35.63 -6.42
N GLY A 425 12.81 34.85 -7.27
CA GLY A 425 13.18 33.45 -6.99
C GLY A 425 14.02 33.23 -5.72
N ALA A 426 14.48 34.29 -5.06
CA ALA A 426 15.16 34.23 -3.78
C ALA A 426 14.24 33.92 -2.59
N LEU A 427 12.92 34.12 -2.67
CA LEU A 427 12.00 34.02 -1.51
C LEU A 427 11.09 32.78 -1.51
N VAL A 428 10.92 32.12 -2.65
CA VAL A 428 10.08 30.92 -2.77
C VAL A 428 10.76 29.72 -2.09
N GLY A 429 10.00 28.93 -1.32
CA GLY A 429 10.48 27.72 -0.66
C GLY A 429 11.34 27.96 0.59
N ARG A 430 11.36 29.19 1.14
CA ARG A 430 12.14 29.53 2.34
C ARG A 430 11.46 29.13 3.65
N SER A 431 10.12 29.14 3.68
CA SER A 431 9.35 28.63 4.81
C SER A 431 8.92 27.19 4.52
N PRO A 432 9.24 26.22 5.41
CA PRO A 432 8.77 24.85 5.24
C PRO A 432 7.25 24.78 5.39
N VAL A 433 6.62 23.88 4.64
CA VAL A 433 5.24 23.43 4.94
C VAL A 433 5.35 22.20 5.83
N ASP A 434 5.04 22.39 7.10
CA ASP A 434 5.19 21.36 8.12
C ASP A 434 4.21 20.19 7.94
N GLY A 435 3.10 20.41 7.23
CA GLY A 435 2.19 19.34 6.85
C GLY A 435 1.01 19.81 6.00
N ALA A 436 0.36 18.86 5.35
CA ALA A 436 -0.80 19.09 4.51
C ALA A 436 -1.87 18.03 4.75
N TYR A 437 -3.11 18.35 4.37
CA TYR A 437 -4.21 17.40 4.45
C TYR A 437 -5.14 17.47 3.25
N LEU A 438 -5.84 16.37 3.05
CA LEU A 438 -6.92 16.16 2.11
C LEU A 438 -8.09 15.57 2.89
N LYS A 439 -9.30 16.08 2.69
CA LYS A 439 -10.53 15.45 3.17
C LYS A 439 -11.49 15.16 2.03
N GLY A 440 -12.28 14.12 2.20
CA GLY A 440 -13.38 13.83 1.31
C GLY A 440 -14.38 12.85 1.87
N LEU A 441 -15.32 12.44 1.03
CA LEU A 441 -16.41 11.54 1.39
C LEU A 441 -16.27 10.18 0.70
N CYS A 442 -16.62 9.15 1.45
CA CYS A 442 -16.82 7.81 0.95
C CYS A 442 -18.26 7.63 0.45
N ALA A 443 -18.50 6.65 -0.42
CA ALA A 443 -19.83 6.35 -0.94
C ALA A 443 -20.83 5.91 0.15
N ASP A 444 -20.35 5.39 1.28
CA ASP A 444 -21.15 5.02 2.45
C ASP A 444 -21.45 6.21 3.38
N GLY A 445 -21.04 7.42 3.01
CA GLY A 445 -21.22 8.65 3.79
C GLY A 445 -20.14 8.90 4.84
N SER A 446 -19.17 7.98 5.01
CA SER A 446 -18.05 8.19 5.92
C SER A 446 -17.10 9.27 5.38
N THR A 447 -16.30 9.87 6.26
CA THR A 447 -15.27 10.84 5.88
C THR A 447 -13.91 10.15 5.84
N PHE A 448 -13.11 10.46 4.81
CA PHE A 448 -11.71 10.08 4.76
C PHE A 448 -10.81 11.32 4.88
N GLU A 449 -9.65 11.15 5.49
CA GLU A 449 -8.64 12.19 5.62
C GLU A 449 -7.25 11.60 5.31
N ILE A 450 -6.52 12.23 4.40
CA ILE A 450 -5.10 11.95 4.17
C ILE A 450 -4.30 13.10 4.76
N ARG A 451 -3.31 12.80 5.60
CA ARG A 451 -2.40 13.76 6.24
C ARG A 451 -0.99 13.47 5.78
N ALA A 452 -0.27 14.50 5.35
CA ALA A 452 1.13 14.44 4.99
C ALA A 452 1.95 15.28 5.97
N TRP A 453 3.09 14.75 6.40
CA TRP A 453 3.96 15.37 7.40
C TRP A 453 5.29 15.79 6.79
N ALA A 454 5.82 16.93 7.26
CA ALA A 454 7.07 17.51 6.81
C ALA A 454 7.14 17.56 5.27
N CYS A 455 6.31 18.39 4.64
CA CYS A 455 6.17 18.36 3.20
C CYS A 455 7.22 19.24 2.52
N ALA A 456 8.04 18.64 1.64
CA ALA A 456 8.82 19.40 0.69
C ALA A 456 7.94 19.81 -0.50
N GLN A 457 8.00 21.08 -0.89
CA GLN A 457 7.28 21.58 -2.06
C GLN A 457 8.13 21.45 -3.33
N SER A 458 7.52 21.00 -4.43
CA SER A 458 8.12 21.13 -5.76
C SER A 458 7.48 22.30 -6.52
N ILE A 459 8.22 23.40 -6.65
CA ILE A 459 7.75 24.62 -7.32
C ILE A 459 8.02 24.64 -8.83
N THR A 460 8.71 23.62 -9.35
CA THR A 460 9.09 23.55 -10.77
C THR A 460 7.87 23.57 -11.69
N GLN A 461 6.81 22.85 -11.33
CA GLN A 461 5.56 22.82 -12.10
C GLN A 461 4.78 24.14 -12.00
N PHE A 462 4.81 24.78 -10.83
CA PHE A 462 4.17 26.07 -10.61
C PHE A 462 4.77 27.17 -11.50
N VAL A 463 6.10 27.22 -11.60
CA VAL A 463 6.82 28.20 -12.46
C VAL A 463 6.48 28.00 -13.94
N LEU A 464 6.39 26.74 -14.40
CA LEU A 464 6.06 26.42 -15.81
C LEU A 464 4.61 26.79 -16.18
N GLN A 465 3.67 26.69 -15.24
CA GLN A 465 2.27 27.02 -15.51
C GLN A 465 1.98 28.53 -15.43
N LEU A 466 2.67 29.26 -14.55
CA LEU A 466 2.62 30.74 -14.52
C LEU A 466 2.97 31.39 -15.86
N THR A 467 3.80 30.74 -16.67
CA THR A 467 4.19 31.23 -18.00
C THR A 467 3.15 30.97 -19.11
N ASN A 468 2.13 30.12 -18.88
CA ASN A 468 1.10 29.79 -19.88
C ASN A 468 -0.21 30.54 -19.59
N GLN A 469 -0.42 31.70 -20.22
CA GLN A 469 -1.52 32.64 -19.93
C GLN A 469 -2.90 32.30 -20.57
N GLY A 470 -3.14 31.06 -21.01
CA GLY A 470 -4.28 30.74 -21.90
C GLY A 470 -5.42 29.89 -21.33
N THR A 471 -5.25 29.28 -20.16
CA THR A 471 -6.22 28.33 -19.57
C THR A 471 -6.60 28.75 -18.15
N ILE A 472 -7.73 28.24 -17.64
CA ILE A 472 -8.14 28.44 -16.23
C ILE A 472 -6.90 28.15 -15.36
N PRO A 473 -6.44 29.10 -14.53
CA PRO A 473 -5.21 28.94 -13.78
C PRO A 473 -5.41 27.88 -12.70
N GLN A 474 -5.07 26.66 -13.02
CA GLN A 474 -4.82 25.62 -12.04
C GLN A 474 -3.37 25.78 -11.60
N ALA A 475 -3.12 25.90 -10.30
CA ALA A 475 -1.76 25.86 -9.79
C ALA A 475 -1.47 24.43 -9.33
N PRO A 476 -0.61 23.66 -10.02
CA PRO A 476 -0.26 22.31 -9.61
C PRO A 476 0.61 22.42 -8.36
N PHE A 477 0.04 22.05 -7.22
CA PHE A 477 0.77 21.95 -5.98
C PHE A 477 1.24 20.53 -5.81
N THR A 478 2.55 20.34 -5.74
CA THR A 478 3.18 19.04 -5.51
C THR A 478 3.88 19.06 -4.15
N LEU A 479 3.39 18.23 -3.23
CA LEU A 479 3.95 18.03 -1.91
C LEU A 479 4.54 16.63 -1.81
N ARG A 480 5.78 16.56 -1.33
CA ARG A 480 6.49 15.31 -1.07
C ARG A 480 6.64 15.18 0.45
N PRO A 481 5.86 14.30 1.12
CA PRO A 481 6.07 14.05 2.53
C PRO A 481 7.49 13.53 2.73
N THR A 482 8.28 14.18 3.59
CA THR A 482 9.63 13.72 3.94
C THR A 482 9.64 12.95 5.25
N SER A 483 8.55 13.05 6.03
CA SER A 483 8.38 12.37 7.30
C SER A 483 7.40 11.22 7.23
N GLY A 484 6.19 11.43 6.70
CA GLY A 484 5.18 10.38 6.67
C GLY A 484 3.85 10.82 6.08
N LEU A 485 3.02 9.82 5.81
CA LEU A 485 1.65 9.92 5.32
C LEU A 485 0.76 9.12 6.27
N GLN A 486 -0.37 9.67 6.68
CA GLN A 486 -1.41 8.97 7.43
C GLN A 486 -2.72 9.03 6.64
N VAL A 487 -3.41 7.89 6.53
CA VAL A 487 -4.74 7.80 5.93
C VAL A 487 -5.70 7.38 7.03
N LEU A 488 -6.85 8.05 7.12
CA LEU A 488 -7.88 7.83 8.14
C LEU A 488 -9.26 7.71 7.49
N ASN A 489 -10.13 6.89 8.08
CA ASN A 489 -11.55 6.79 7.76
C ASN A 489 -12.39 6.71 9.04
N TYR A 490 -13.39 7.58 9.16
CA TYR A 490 -14.33 7.62 10.28
C TYR A 490 -15.77 7.91 9.80
N GLN A 491 -16.72 7.25 10.45
CA GLN A 491 -18.16 7.45 10.29
C GLN A 491 -18.70 8.38 11.36
#